data_AF-A0A969RLW5-F1
#
_entry.id   AF-A0A969RLW5-F1
#
_cell.length_a   1.000
_cell.length_b   1.000
_cell.length_c   1.000
_cell.angle_alpha   90.00
_cell.angle_beta   90.00
_cell.angle_gamma   90.00
#
_symmetry.space_group_name_H-M   'P 1'
#
loop_
_entity.id
_entity.type
_entity.pdbx_description
1 polymer ?
#
loop_
_entity_poly.entity_id
_entity_poly.type
_entity_poly.pdbx_seq_one_letter_code
_entity_poly.pdbx_strand_id
1 'polypeptide(L)' 'MVHNSSGHRRNILNPNFQQIGVGYYFLSKDTGKVNFKHYWITSFANQGDGVMT' A
#
# COMPACT_ATOMS: atom_id res chain seq x y z
N MET A 1 1.78 11.34 1.46
CA MET A 1 2.55 10.17 1.94
C MET A 1 3.36 10.63 3.15
N VAL A 2 3.03 10.15 4.35
CA VAL A 2 3.63 10.66 5.60
C VAL A 2 5.03 10.09 5.75
N HIS A 3 6.01 10.98 5.68
CA HIS A 3 7.44 10.71 5.54
C HIS A 3 8.11 10.05 6.76
N ASN A 4 7.45 9.82 7.91
CA ASN A 4 8.08 9.20 9.10
C ASN A 4 7.13 8.48 10.07
N SER A 5 6.09 7.78 9.57
CA SER A 5 5.34 6.88 10.45
C SER A 5 6.15 5.60 10.70
N SER A 6 6.45 5.32 11.97
CA SER A 6 7.09 4.07 12.39
C SER A 6 6.30 2.83 11.94
N GLY A 7 4.97 2.93 11.83
CA GLY A 7 4.10 1.88 11.30
C GLY A 7 4.29 1.63 9.81
N HIS A 8 4.40 2.68 8.98
CA HIS A 8 4.62 2.51 7.54
C HIS A 8 5.99 1.88 7.24
N ARG A 9 7.05 2.34 7.92
CA ARG A 9 8.40 1.76 7.77
C ARG A 9 8.42 0.30 8.22
N ARG A 10 7.75 -0.04 9.32
CA ARG A 10 7.67 -1.41 9.82
C ARG A 10 7.09 -2.35 8.77
N ASN A 11 6.03 -1.96 8.07
CA ASN A 11 5.44 -2.80 7.03
C ASN A 11 6.37 -2.96 5.81
N ILE A 12 7.04 -1.89 5.38
CA ILE A 12 7.96 -1.94 4.23
C ILE A 12 9.20 -2.81 4.52
N LEU A 13 9.71 -2.76 5.75
CA LEU A 13 10.93 -3.47 6.15
C LEU A 13 10.68 -4.81 6.84
N ASN A 14 9.44 -5.28 6.90
CA ASN A 14 9.12 -6.55 7.55
C ASN A 14 9.46 -7.72 6.60
N PRO A 15 10.45 -8.57 6.94
CA PRO A 15 10.89 -9.67 6.08
C PRO A 15 9.84 -10.80 5.93
N ASN A 16 8.81 -10.81 6.77
CA ASN A 16 7.74 -11.81 6.68
C ASN A 16 6.78 -11.54 5.52
N PHE A 17 6.71 -10.28 5.04
CA PHE A 17 5.97 -9.96 3.82
C PHE A 17 6.83 -10.28 2.60
N GLN A 18 6.42 -11.28 1.84
CA GLN A 18 7.17 -11.78 0.68
C GLN A 18 6.48 -11.42 -0.64
N GLN A 19 5.26 -10.89 -0.57
CA GLN A 19 4.44 -10.52 -1.71
C GLN A 19 4.06 -9.04 -1.60
N ILE A 20 4.11 -8.34 -2.73
CA ILE A 20 3.74 -6.94 -2.84
C ILE A 20 2.72 -6.75 -3.97
N GLY A 21 1.63 -6.05 -3.66
CA GLY A 21 0.67 -5.56 -4.64
C GLY A 21 0.69 -4.04 -4.68
N VAL A 22 0.79 -3.45 -5.86
CA VAL A 22 0.77 -2.00 -6.06
C VAL A 22 -0.42 -1.64 -6.93
N GLY A 23 -1.26 -0.72 -6.44
CA GLY A 23 -2.39 -0.18 -7.19
C GLY A 23 -2.17 1.29 -7.48
N TYR A 24 -2.51 1.71 -8.71
CA TYR A 24 -2.48 3.10 -9.13
C TYR A 24 -3.86 3.54 -9.61
N TYR A 25 -4.26 4.75 -9.24
CA TYR A 25 -5.49 5.36 -9.73
C TYR A 25 -5.31 6.85 -9.99
N PHE A 26 -5.75 7.29 -11.18
CA PHE A 26 -5.84 8.71 -11.53
C PHE A 26 -7.28 9.19 -11.41
N LEU A 27 -7.50 10.20 -10.59
CA LEU A 27 -8.77 10.87 -10.42
C LEU A 27 -8.71 12.28 -11.03
N SER A 28 -9.22 12.40 -12.26
CA SER A 28 -9.17 13.66 -13.03
C SER A 28 -9.96 14.80 -12.38
N LYS A 29 -11.07 14.46 -11.69
CA LYS A 29 -11.92 15.38 -10.93
C LYS A 29 -11.88 15.03 -9.45
N ASP A 30 -10.74 15.26 -8.83
CA ASP A 30 -10.56 15.12 -7.38
C ASP A 30 -11.31 16.25 -6.67
N THR A 31 -12.30 15.88 -5.84
CA THR A 31 -13.14 16.81 -5.07
C THR A 31 -12.77 16.83 -3.59
N GLY A 32 -11.58 16.34 -3.24
CA GLY A 32 -11.07 16.38 -1.88
C GLY A 32 -10.78 17.80 -1.39
N LYS A 33 -10.45 17.92 -0.09
CA LYS A 33 -9.95 19.19 0.47
C LYS A 33 -8.58 19.57 -0.08
N VAL A 34 -7.79 18.57 -0.50
CA VAL A 34 -6.51 18.71 -1.17
C VAL A 34 -6.53 17.77 -2.36
N ASN A 35 -6.21 18.30 -3.54
CA ASN A 35 -6.41 17.60 -4.81
C ASN A 35 -5.10 16.99 -5.30
N PHE A 36 -4.83 15.74 -4.90
CA PHE A 36 -3.60 15.03 -5.26
C PHE A 36 -3.69 14.37 -6.64
N LYS A 37 -4.90 13.99 -7.08
CA LYS A 37 -5.24 13.35 -8.38
C LYS A 37 -4.59 12.00 -8.66
N HIS A 38 -3.41 11.71 -8.14
CA HIS A 38 -2.68 10.48 -8.32
C HIS A 38 -2.60 9.73 -6.99
N TYR A 39 -3.17 8.54 -6.96
CA TYR A 39 -3.24 7.70 -5.77
C TYR A 39 -2.49 6.42 -6.01
N TRP A 40 -1.69 6.06 -5.01
CA TRP A 40 -0.94 4.83 -4.96
C TRP A 40 -1.32 4.09 -3.69
N ILE A 41 -1.68 2.82 -3.83
CA ILE A 41 -1.84 1.90 -2.71
C ILE A 41 -0.76 0.82 -2.79
N THR A 42 -0.28 0.38 -1.63
CA THR A 42 0.66 -0.73 -1.54
C THR A 42 0.12 -1.69 -0.49
N SER A 43 -0.08 -2.94 -0.90
CA SER A 43 -0.45 -4.04 -0.02
C SER A 43 0.74 -4.98 0.12
N PHE A 44 0.95 -5.47 1.34
CA PHE A 44 1.99 -6.44 1.66
C PHE A 44 1.30 -7.69 2.20
N ALA A 45 1.75 -8.85 1.72
CA ALA A 45 1.23 -10.14 2.16
C ALA A 45 2.36 -11.12 2.41
N ASN A 46 2.11 -12.06 3.31
CA ASN A 46 2.94 -13.24 3.50
C ASN A 46 2.45 -14.28 2.48
N GLN A 47 3.29 -15.25 2.12
CA GLN A 47 2.78 -16.42 1.41
C GLN A 47 1.80 -17.13 2.34
N GLY A 48 0.49 -17.07 2.04
CA GLY A 48 -0.44 -18.02 2.60
C GLY A 48 -0.05 -19.38 2.04
N ASP A 49 0.18 -20.37 2.91
CA ASP A 49 0.29 -21.76 2.48
C ASP A 49 -0.92 -22.02 1.59
N GLY A 50 -0.71 -22.37 0.31
CA GLY A 50 -1.78 -22.52 -0.70
C GLY A 50 -2.77 -23.65 -0.41
N VAL A 51 -2.89 -24.06 0.85
CA VAL A 51 -3.90 -24.96 1.35
C VAL A 51 -5.14 -24.13 1.66
N MET A 52 -6.15 -24.28 0.82
CA MET A 52 -7.53 -23.95 1.17
C MET A 52 -7.94 -24.91 2.29
N THR A 53 -7.71 -24.56 3.56
CA THR A 53 -8.33 -25.23 4.71
C THR A 53 -9.57 -24.46 5.16
#